data_AF-A0A662ILL4-F1
#
_entry.id   AF-A0A662ILL4-F1
#
_cell.length_a   1.000
_cell.length_b   1.000
_cell.length_c   1.000
_cell.angle_alpha   90.00
_cell.angle_beta   90.00
_cell.angle_gamma   90.00
#
_symmetry.space_group_name_H-M   'P 1'
#
loop_
_entity.id
_entity.type
_entity.pdbx_description
1 polymer ?
#
loop_
_entity_poly.entity_id
_entity_poly.type
_entity_poly.pdbx_seq_one_letter_code
_entity_poly.pdbx_strand_id
1 'polypeptide(L)'
;MRKLTFEDGYEAAKLIAKGVDLPKLQRIYEVLKKALDCFKEEGDERDFMLGFVEGLGEISRLREDIARIINIAKSMGISVEVNIKYGEEV
;
A
#
# COMPACT_ATOMS: atom_id res chain seq x y z
N MET A 1 9.32 24.46 9.14
CA MET A 1 8.41 23.38 8.68
C MET A 1 9.08 22.05 8.98
N ARG A 2 8.34 21.02 9.38
CA ARG A 2 8.90 19.68 9.63
C ARG A 2 9.26 19.06 8.27
N LYS A 3 10.44 18.43 8.17
CA LYS A 3 10.90 17.72 6.97
C LYS A 3 9.94 16.57 6.69
N LEU A 4 9.38 16.48 5.49
CA LEU A 4 8.60 15.30 5.07
C LEU A 4 9.58 14.22 4.63
N THR A 5 9.48 13.02 5.19
CA THR A 5 10.38 11.92 4.85
C THR A 5 9.67 10.80 4.10
N PHE A 6 10.47 9.89 3.54
CA PHE A 6 10.00 8.64 2.96
C PHE A 6 9.14 7.84 3.96
N GLU A 7 9.59 7.71 5.21
CA GLU A 7 8.87 6.98 6.26
C GLU A 7 7.51 7.59 6.56
N ASP A 8 7.39 8.93 6.56
CA ASP A 8 6.11 9.61 6.73
C ASP A 8 5.13 9.22 5.61
N GLY A 9 5.62 9.13 4.37
CA GLY A 9 4.83 8.68 3.22
C GLY A 9 4.40 7.22 3.34
N TYR A 10 5.33 6.35 3.76
CA TYR A 10 5.06 4.94 3.96
C TYR A 10 4.01 4.69 5.07
N GLU A 11 4.06 5.44 6.16
CA GLU A 11 3.04 5.38 7.21
C GLU A 11 1.67 5.89 6.72
N ALA A 12 1.64 6.94 5.90
CA ALA A 12 0.42 7.40 5.26
C ALA A 12 -0.20 6.32 4.36
N ALA A 13 0.63 5.54 3.64
CA ALA A 13 0.17 4.39 2.85
C ALA A 13 -0.56 3.35 3.70
N LYS A 14 0.02 2.98 4.86
CA LYS A 14 -0.60 2.03 5.80
C LYS A 14 -1.95 2.52 6.28
N LEU A 15 -2.07 3.80 6.66
CA LEU A 15 -3.31 4.39 7.15
C LEU A 15 -4.40 4.39 6.08
N ILE A 16 -4.08 4.73 4.84
CA ILE A 16 -5.03 4.71 3.73
C ILE A 16 -5.46 3.28 3.41
N ALA A 17 -4.52 2.34 3.35
CA ALA A 17 -4.83 0.95 3.05
C ALA A 17 -5.80 0.33 4.06
N LYS A 18 -5.73 0.69 5.35
CA LYS A 18 -6.69 0.26 6.37
C LYS A 18 -8.15 0.58 6.02
N GLY A 19 -8.40 1.67 5.30
CA GLY A 19 -9.75 2.21 5.04
C GLY A 19 -10.34 1.90 3.67
N VAL A 20 -9.65 1.14 2.81
CA VAL A 20 -10.08 0.90 1.42
C VAL A 20 -9.99 -0.58 1.04
N ASP A 21 -10.81 -1.00 0.07
CA ASP A 21 -10.71 -2.33 -0.55
C ASP A 21 -9.56 -2.42 -1.57
N LEU A 22 -9.29 -3.62 -2.09
CA LEU A 22 -8.19 -3.86 -3.03
C LEU A 22 -8.36 -3.11 -4.36
N PRO A 23 -9.51 -3.12 -5.05
CA PRO A 23 -9.67 -2.36 -6.30
C PRO A 23 -9.44 -0.86 -6.12
N LYS A 24 -9.93 -0.27 -5.01
CA LYS A 24 -9.71 1.14 -4.72
C LYS A 24 -8.25 1.42 -4.37
N LEU A 25 -7.58 0.52 -3.64
CA LEU A 25 -6.16 0.62 -3.32
C LEU A 25 -5.29 0.62 -4.59
N GLN A 26 -5.55 -0.31 -5.52
CA GLN A 26 -4.85 -0.39 -6.81
C GLN A 26 -5.01 0.91 -7.61
N ARG A 27 -6.23 1.44 -7.69
CA ARG A 27 -6.51 2.70 -8.40
C ARG A 27 -5.77 3.88 -7.77
N ILE A 28 -5.75 3.98 -6.45
CA ILE A 28 -5.00 5.02 -5.72
C ILE A 28 -3.51 4.91 -6.04
N TYR A 29 -2.95 3.70 -5.95
CA TYR A 29 -1.54 3.43 -6.27
C TYR A 29 -1.19 3.85 -7.70
N GLU A 30 -1.99 3.50 -8.70
CA GLU A 30 -1.72 3.86 -10.10
C GLU A 30 -1.74 5.38 -10.34
N VAL A 31 -2.72 6.08 -9.74
CA VAL A 31 -2.82 7.53 -9.86
C VAL A 31 -1.62 8.21 -9.22
N LEU A 32 -1.24 7.79 -8.01
CA LEU A 32 -0.12 8.39 -7.28
C LEU A 32 1.23 8.05 -7.93
N LYS A 33 1.38 6.84 -8.47
CA LYS A 33 2.58 6.47 -9.24
C LYS A 33 2.78 7.38 -10.45
N LYS A 34 1.70 7.74 -11.15
CA LYS A 34 1.78 8.73 -12.25
C LYS A 34 2.05 10.15 -11.73
N ALA A 35 1.48 10.51 -10.58
CA ALA A 35 1.72 11.82 -9.97
C ALA A 35 3.17 11.99 -9.51
N LEU A 36 3.83 10.91 -9.07
CA LEU A 36 5.24 10.90 -8.69
C LEU A 36 6.15 11.38 -9.82
N ASP A 37 5.81 11.10 -11.09
CA ASP A 37 6.58 11.56 -12.26
C ASP A 37 6.59 13.10 -12.41
N CYS A 38 5.68 13.80 -11.74
CA CYS A 38 5.67 15.26 -11.69
C CYS A 38 6.71 15.84 -10.73
N PHE A 39 7.25 15.04 -9.80
CA PHE A 39 8.28 15.45 -8.84
C PHE A 39 9.67 15.23 -9.46
N LYS A 40 10.12 16.23 -10.23
CA LYS A 40 11.38 16.16 -11.00
C LYS A 40 12.63 16.46 -10.17
N GLU A 41 12.49 17.26 -9.12
CA GLU A 41 13.60 17.67 -8.27
C GLU A 41 13.65 16.80 -7.02
N GLU A 42 14.86 16.52 -6.55
CA GLU A 42 15.07 15.90 -5.24
C GLU A 42 14.63 16.89 -4.16
N GLY A 43 13.82 16.40 -3.22
CA GLY A 43 13.23 17.23 -2.18
C GLY A 43 12.31 16.43 -1.26
N ASP A 44 11.99 17.01 -0.11
CA ASP A 44 11.22 16.38 0.95
C ASP A 44 9.85 15.87 0.44
N GLU A 45 9.19 16.63 -0.44
CA GLU A 45 7.92 16.23 -1.03
C GLU A 45 8.06 15.02 -1.96
N ARG A 46 9.18 14.91 -2.68
CA ARG A 46 9.48 13.77 -3.54
C ARG A 46 9.78 12.53 -2.70
N ASP A 47 10.57 12.67 -1.64
CA ASP A 47 10.90 11.58 -0.72
C ASP A 47 9.65 11.02 -0.06
N PHE A 48 8.76 11.90 0.43
CA PHE A 48 7.45 11.51 0.95
C PHE A 48 6.61 10.77 -0.11
N MET A 49 6.51 11.33 -1.32
CA MET A 49 5.71 10.71 -2.37
C MET A 49 6.27 9.35 -2.81
N LEU A 50 7.59 9.17 -2.80
CA LEU A 50 8.24 7.88 -3.03
C LEU A 50 7.79 6.86 -1.98
N GLY A 51 7.94 7.18 -0.69
CA GLY A 51 7.53 6.28 0.39
C GLY A 51 6.04 5.96 0.36
N PHE A 52 5.22 6.94 0.00
CA PHE A 52 3.78 6.76 -0.12
C PHE A 52 3.41 5.80 -1.27
N VAL A 53 4.02 5.97 -2.44
CA VAL A 53 3.80 5.08 -3.59
C VAL A 53 4.31 3.67 -3.33
N GLU A 54 5.51 3.53 -2.73
CA GLU A 54 6.08 2.22 -2.40
C GLU A 54 5.20 1.46 -1.40
N GLY A 55 4.80 2.11 -0.30
CA GLY A 55 3.95 1.49 0.71
C GLY A 55 2.60 1.04 0.15
N LEU A 56 1.94 1.86 -0.69
CA LEU A 56 0.68 1.46 -1.31
C LEU A 56 0.86 0.28 -2.26
N GLY A 57 1.94 0.27 -3.04
CA GLY A 57 2.26 -0.81 -3.97
C GLY A 57 2.52 -2.13 -3.25
N GLU A 58 3.27 -2.12 -2.16
CA GLU A 58 3.53 -3.31 -1.33
C GLU A 58 2.25 -3.88 -0.72
N ILE A 59 1.42 -3.03 -0.11
CA ILE A 59 0.18 -3.49 0.52
C ILE A 59 -0.79 -4.02 -0.54
N SER A 60 -0.84 -3.41 -1.73
CA SER A 60 -1.65 -3.91 -2.85
C SER A 60 -1.21 -5.31 -3.26
N ARG A 61 0.10 -5.53 -3.49
CA ARG A 61 0.65 -6.85 -3.87
C ARG A 61 0.34 -7.91 -2.81
N LEU A 62 0.55 -7.59 -1.52
CA LEU A 62 0.24 -8.52 -0.44
C LEU A 62 -1.24 -8.94 -0.45
N ARG A 63 -2.15 -7.99 -0.64
CA ARG A 63 -3.59 -8.27 -0.68
C ARG A 63 -4.00 -9.08 -1.92
N GLU A 64 -3.36 -8.84 -3.06
CA GLU A 64 -3.55 -9.67 -4.26
C GLU A 64 -3.12 -11.12 -4.03
N ASP A 65 -1.96 -11.32 -3.40
CA ASP A 65 -1.46 -12.66 -3.11
C ASP A 65 -2.36 -13.39 -2.10
N ILE A 66 -2.84 -12.70 -1.07
CA ILE A 66 -3.84 -13.24 -0.13
C ILE A 66 -5.12 -13.64 -0.89
N ALA A 67 -5.64 -12.78 -1.75
CA ALA A 67 -6.84 -13.09 -2.54
C ALA A 67 -6.61 -14.32 -3.45
N ARG A 68 -5.43 -14.43 -4.04
CA ARG A 68 -5.03 -15.58 -4.86
C ARG A 68 -4.99 -16.87 -4.05
N ILE A 69 -4.36 -16.85 -2.86
CA ILE A 69 -4.28 -18.01 -1.95
C ILE A 69 -5.68 -18.46 -1.53
N ILE A 70 -6.55 -17.51 -1.15
CA ILE A 70 -7.95 -17.81 -0.79
C ILE A 70 -8.68 -18.47 -1.95
N ASN A 71 -8.50 -18.00 -3.18
CA ASN A 71 -9.15 -18.58 -4.36
C ASN A 71 -8.65 -20.01 -4.66
N ILE A 72 -7.35 -20.25 -4.53
CA ILE A 72 -6.78 -21.60 -4.68
C ILE A 72 -7.37 -22.53 -3.60
N ALA A 73 -7.34 -22.12 -2.33
CA ALA A 73 -7.89 -22.93 -1.24
C ALA A 73 -9.37 -23.27 -1.45
N LYS A 74 -10.19 -22.29 -1.86
CA LYS A 74 -11.60 -22.50 -2.19
C LYS A 74 -11.80 -23.54 -3.31
N SER A 75 -10.97 -23.52 -4.35
CA SER A 75 -11.03 -24.51 -5.44
C SER A 75 -10.72 -25.94 -4.98
N MET A 76 -10.04 -26.09 -3.84
CA MET A 76 -9.70 -27.36 -3.21
C MET A 76 -10.68 -27.77 -2.09
N GLY A 77 -11.75 -27.00 -1.85
CA GLY A 77 -12.69 -27.24 -0.76
C GLY A 77 -12.14 -26.87 0.63
N ILE A 78 -11.08 -26.09 0.70
CA ILE A 78 -10.43 -25.64 1.94
C ILE A 78 -10.97 -24.27 2.33
N SER A 79 -11.43 -24.13 3.58
CA SER A 79 -11.79 -22.83 4.15
C SER A 79 -10.56 -22.16 4.76
N VAL A 80 -10.31 -20.90 4.41
CA VAL A 80 -9.18 -20.10 4.91
C VAL A 80 -9.71 -18.80 5.50
N GLU A 81 -9.28 -18.49 6.71
CA GLU A 81 -9.51 -17.21 7.37
C GLU A 81 -8.19 -16.44 7.45
N VAL A 82 -8.18 -15.19 6.99
CA VAL A 82 -6.98 -14.34 6.98
C VAL A 82 -7.25 -13.08 7.82
N ASN A 83 -6.46 -12.92 8.88
CA ASN A 83 -6.52 -11.76 9.78
C ASN A 83 -5.30 -10.88 9.53
N ILE A 84 -5.48 -9.73 8.85
CA ILE A 84 -4.40 -8.77 8.60
C ILE A 84 -4.42 -7.70 9.70
N LYS A 85 -3.33 -7.60 10.47
CA LYS A 85 -3.11 -6.52 11.44
C LYS A 85 -2.12 -5.51 10.87
N TYR A 86 -2.47 -4.23 10.91
CA TYR A 86 -1.64 -3.14 10.39
C TYR A 86 -1.05 -2.33 11.55
N GLY A 87 0.19 -2.64 11.90
CA GLY A 87 0.96 -2.06 13.00
C GLY A 87 1.47 -3.13 13.97
N GLU A 88 2.69 -2.96 14.45
CA GLU A 88 3.17 -3.63 15.66
C GLU A 88 2.95 -2.66 16.83
N GLU A 89 2.30 -3.12 17.89
CA GLU A 89 2.78 -2.75 19.22
C GLU A 89 4.15 -3.43 19.32
N VAL A 90 5.22 -2.65 19.12
CA VAL A 90 6.55 -3.03 19.60
C VAL A 90 6.65 -2.62 21.05
#